data_AF-A0A2S2E6Q6-F1
#
_entry.id   AF-A0A2S2E6Q6-F1
#
_cell.length_a   1.000
_cell.length_b   1.000
_cell.length_c   1.000
_cell.angle_alpha   90.00
_cell.angle_beta   90.00
_cell.angle_gamma   90.00
#
_symmetry.space_group_name_H-M   'P 1'
#
loop_
_entity.id
_entity.type
_entity.pdbx_description
1 polymer ?
#
loop_
_entity_poly.entity_id
_entity_poly.type
_entity_poly.pdbx_seq_one_letter_code
_entity_poly.pdbx_strand_id
1 'polypeptide(L)'
;MKLGKKDKAFRTNKVSYLDYKIVEMDRVLTHLFARLKHNGASSKLSAKGMTVELFKDEFLDSRNGKHFKNFLQAPITIEKWIETHLVDLINRGKANEAVAAPRPLHGNTYLFRNPKNCRDYGASKQVYELLYHANNGQTAINRLKQFFFAGVDSTTGQYDSSSQVDVETQAILRLSDQVKSDAPDHADLQERFAPLNQQAADILAEDIIKLLTYRQYIPRSVMVEYIKILLAFHLALHQLKLFKLLPALAKSKGRNLQESNKQKTALYVDMTNGANGLSELMAEQSATLHYKRIPAFIKAYFGVKKLDEFAEYLSKKGKLSGSKSIKQMSVPDLFALLESPLEQERDQFFGQRNAGILDASMSSTHESEEIPPEIHAITQLGLTEYETYIEILLFVQGNAIRSGLVKNLDSFMLKNKPGALLEQQSGSTGGRRFSVDGRLLEVLLQLAVLNKGGDLGFHTKELRVDELLTFLKERYGICIDSLPDTDAFCEPSIDVNKALRDNLSGFKRRLREIGFYRDLSDAYVTQTVTPRYQINSKQNESMKGRSA
;
A
#
# COMPACT_ATOMS: atom_id res chain seq x y z
N MET A 1 -19.11 26.00 -7.09
CA MET A 1 -17.89 26.76 -7.47
C MET A 1 -16.87 25.86 -8.20
N LYS A 2 -16.29 26.32 -9.32
CA LYS A 2 -15.23 25.60 -10.04
C LYS A 2 -13.86 26.21 -9.71
N LEU A 3 -13.09 25.55 -8.84
CA LEU A 3 -11.73 25.98 -8.52
C LEU A 3 -10.79 25.94 -9.73
N GLY A 4 -9.82 26.87 -9.74
CA GLY A 4 -8.71 26.89 -10.69
C GLY A 4 -7.79 25.67 -10.54
N LYS A 5 -6.95 25.40 -11.56
CA LYS A 5 -6.05 24.23 -11.57
C LYS A 5 -5.07 24.23 -10.39
N LYS A 6 -4.53 25.40 -10.03
CA LYS A 6 -3.59 25.54 -8.90
C LYS A 6 -4.29 25.30 -7.55
N ASP A 7 -5.50 25.81 -7.36
CA ASP A 7 -6.24 25.64 -6.11
C ASP A 7 -6.71 24.19 -5.92
N LYS A 8 -7.09 23.52 -7.02
CA LYS A 8 -7.40 22.07 -7.04
C LYS A 8 -6.23 21.15 -6.67
N ALA A 9 -4.98 21.62 -6.80
CA ALA A 9 -3.82 20.79 -6.50
C ALA A 9 -3.74 20.51 -4.99
N PHE A 10 -4.11 19.28 -4.60
CA PHE A 10 -4.08 18.78 -3.22
C PHE A 10 -2.77 18.04 -2.89
N ARG A 11 -2.19 17.34 -3.86
CA ARG A 11 -1.17 16.30 -3.63
C ARG A 11 0.25 16.81 -3.87
N THR A 12 1.20 16.25 -3.13
CA THR A 12 2.64 16.42 -3.33
C THR A 12 3.39 15.15 -2.93
N ASN A 13 4.36 14.76 -3.76
CA ASN A 13 5.20 13.57 -3.54
C ASN A 13 6.02 13.65 -2.23
N LYS A 14 6.15 14.85 -1.63
CA LYS A 14 6.76 15.07 -0.31
C LYS A 14 6.03 14.37 0.83
N VAL A 15 4.74 14.07 0.67
CA VAL A 15 3.93 13.36 1.67
C VAL A 15 3.67 11.92 1.24
N SER A 16 3.18 11.74 0.02
CA SER A 16 2.86 10.43 -0.54
C SER A 16 2.73 10.51 -2.06
N TYR A 17 3.09 9.42 -2.74
CA TYR A 17 2.93 9.28 -4.20
C TYR A 17 1.52 8.83 -4.62
N LEU A 18 0.59 8.62 -3.69
CA LEU A 18 -0.74 8.08 -3.97
C LEU A 18 -1.69 9.12 -4.59
N ASP A 19 -2.56 8.67 -5.50
CA ASP A 19 -3.69 9.48 -6.00
C ASP A 19 -5.00 9.27 -5.20
N TYR A 20 -5.01 8.37 -4.21
CA TYR A 20 -6.18 8.03 -3.38
C TYR A 20 -7.43 7.62 -4.16
N LYS A 21 -7.23 6.66 -5.07
CA LYS A 21 -8.30 5.99 -5.81
C LYS A 21 -8.34 4.50 -5.45
N ILE A 22 -9.40 3.82 -5.87
CA ILE A 22 -9.49 2.36 -5.77
C ILE A 22 -8.33 1.76 -6.58
N VAL A 23 -7.61 0.83 -5.96
CA VAL A 23 -6.51 0.09 -6.59
C VAL A 23 -6.74 -1.41 -6.44
N GLU A 24 -6.21 -2.17 -7.39
CA GLU A 24 -6.15 -3.64 -7.31
C GLU A 24 -4.68 -4.06 -7.24
N MET A 25 -4.35 -4.92 -6.26
CA MET A 25 -2.95 -5.23 -5.95
C MET A 25 -2.22 -5.97 -7.08
N ASP A 26 -2.94 -6.68 -7.95
CA ASP A 26 -2.35 -7.25 -9.18
C ASP A 26 -1.79 -6.17 -10.10
N ARG A 27 -2.49 -5.03 -10.22
CA ARG A 27 -2.06 -3.88 -11.02
C ARG A 27 -0.92 -3.16 -10.33
N VAL A 28 -0.97 -3.02 -9.00
CA VAL A 28 0.14 -2.47 -8.21
C VAL A 28 1.42 -3.29 -8.44
N LEU A 29 1.34 -4.61 -8.37
CA LEU A 29 2.47 -5.49 -8.57
C LEU A 29 2.98 -5.45 -10.03
N THR A 30 2.06 -5.43 -11.00
CA THR A 30 2.39 -5.26 -12.43
C THR A 30 3.17 -3.97 -12.67
N HIS A 31 2.76 -2.83 -12.11
CA HIS A 31 3.51 -1.58 -12.24
C HIS A 31 4.82 -1.58 -11.44
N LEU A 32 4.86 -2.26 -10.29
CA LEU A 32 6.07 -2.43 -9.51
C LEU A 32 7.14 -3.19 -10.31
N PHE A 33 6.79 -4.16 -11.14
CA PHE A 33 7.76 -4.86 -11.99
C PHE A 33 8.50 -3.93 -12.95
N ALA A 34 7.79 -3.01 -13.60
CA ALA A 34 8.42 -2.00 -14.44
C ALA A 34 9.44 -1.16 -13.66
N ARG A 35 9.07 -0.76 -12.43
CA ARG A 35 9.95 0.00 -11.53
C ARG A 35 11.14 -0.83 -11.05
N LEU A 36 10.95 -2.10 -10.74
CA LEU A 36 12.04 -3.00 -10.40
C LEU A 36 13.02 -3.05 -11.59
N LYS A 37 12.56 -3.36 -12.79
CA LYS A 37 13.42 -3.46 -13.99
C LYS A 37 14.19 -2.15 -14.25
N HIS A 38 13.50 -1.01 -14.18
CA HIS A 38 14.04 0.31 -14.54
C HIS A 38 14.53 1.14 -13.36
N ASN A 39 14.97 0.49 -12.27
CA ASN A 39 15.57 1.14 -11.09
C ASN A 39 14.74 2.33 -10.54
N GLY A 40 13.43 2.11 -10.48
CA GLY A 40 12.42 3.01 -9.93
C GLY A 40 11.64 3.78 -10.98
N ALA A 41 12.13 3.88 -12.22
CA ALA A 41 11.40 4.57 -13.27
C ALA A 41 10.18 3.76 -13.72
N SER A 42 9.10 4.44 -14.09
CA SER A 42 8.03 3.77 -14.82
C SER A 42 8.50 3.37 -16.23
N SER A 43 7.74 2.50 -16.90
CA SER A 43 8.05 2.06 -18.26
C SER A 43 7.18 2.79 -19.29
N LYS A 44 7.79 3.30 -20.35
CA LYS A 44 7.13 3.79 -21.56
C LYS A 44 7.01 2.62 -22.55
N LEU A 45 5.79 2.15 -22.75
CA LEU A 45 5.46 1.08 -23.69
C LEU A 45 4.67 1.66 -24.86
N SER A 46 5.02 1.26 -26.08
CA SER A 46 4.23 1.55 -27.28
C SER A 46 3.20 0.44 -27.59
N ALA A 47 3.13 -0.61 -26.77
CA ALA A 47 2.32 -1.80 -27.03
C ALA A 47 0.81 -1.52 -26.82
N LYS A 48 -0.01 -2.08 -27.72
CA LYS A 48 -1.47 -2.15 -27.52
C LYS A 48 -1.77 -3.17 -26.40
N GLY A 49 -2.80 -2.89 -25.60
CA GLY A 49 -3.21 -3.83 -24.56
C GLY A 49 -3.70 -5.15 -25.16
N MET A 50 -3.30 -6.28 -24.55
CA MET A 50 -3.76 -7.61 -24.95
C MET A 50 -5.25 -7.79 -24.68
N THR A 51 -5.90 -8.70 -25.41
CA THR A 51 -7.29 -9.16 -25.18
C THR A 51 -7.29 -10.67 -25.00
N VAL A 52 -8.34 -11.23 -24.39
CA VAL A 52 -8.50 -12.69 -24.25
C VAL A 52 -8.40 -13.37 -25.61
N GLU A 53 -9.03 -12.80 -26.65
CA GLU A 53 -8.97 -13.34 -28.02
C GLU A 53 -7.53 -13.37 -28.55
N LEU A 54 -6.74 -12.30 -28.34
CA LEU A 54 -5.33 -12.29 -28.76
C LEU A 54 -4.50 -13.37 -28.05
N PHE A 55 -4.75 -13.64 -26.77
CA PHE A 55 -4.10 -14.77 -26.08
C PHE A 55 -4.54 -16.11 -26.67
N LYS A 56 -5.85 -16.26 -26.95
CA LYS A 56 -6.42 -17.49 -27.51
C LYS A 56 -5.81 -17.76 -28.88
N ASP A 57 -5.82 -16.79 -29.77
CA ASP A 57 -5.27 -16.91 -31.13
C ASP A 57 -3.79 -17.29 -31.10
N GLU A 58 -3.00 -16.66 -30.23
CA GLU A 58 -1.58 -16.96 -30.10
C GLU A 58 -1.33 -18.39 -29.58
N PHE A 59 -2.12 -18.87 -28.64
CA PHE A 59 -1.99 -20.24 -28.11
C PHE A 59 -2.51 -21.31 -29.07
N LEU A 60 -3.45 -20.95 -29.94
CA LEU A 60 -4.00 -21.85 -30.97
C LEU A 60 -3.19 -21.83 -32.27
N ASP A 61 -2.27 -20.88 -32.45
CA ASP A 61 -1.43 -20.80 -33.64
C ASP A 61 -0.58 -22.08 -33.82
N SER A 62 -0.61 -22.64 -35.03
CA SER A 62 0.12 -23.87 -35.37
C SER A 62 1.63 -23.74 -35.18
N ARG A 63 2.19 -22.53 -35.30
CA ARG A 63 3.61 -22.23 -35.02
C ARG A 63 3.98 -22.54 -33.57
N ASN A 64 3.01 -22.46 -32.65
CA ASN A 64 3.19 -22.71 -31.23
C ASN A 64 2.75 -24.14 -30.81
N GLY A 65 2.32 -25.00 -31.74
CA GLY A 65 1.78 -26.33 -31.46
C GLY A 65 2.75 -27.29 -30.72
N LYS A 66 4.07 -27.05 -30.80
CA LYS A 66 5.07 -27.79 -30.02
C LYS A 66 5.02 -27.47 -28.52
N HIS A 67 4.52 -26.29 -28.16
CA HIS A 67 4.39 -25.81 -26.78
C HIS A 67 2.98 -26.01 -26.24
N PHE A 68 1.96 -25.81 -27.08
CA PHE A 68 0.54 -25.92 -26.71
C PHE A 68 -0.11 -27.16 -27.33
N LYS A 69 0.38 -28.34 -26.92
CA LYS A 69 -0.10 -29.63 -27.46
C LYS A 69 -1.60 -29.80 -27.22
N ASN A 70 -2.33 -30.17 -28.27
CA ASN A 70 -3.78 -30.42 -28.27
C ASN A 70 -4.67 -29.22 -27.93
N PHE A 71 -4.14 -27.99 -27.81
CA PHE A 71 -4.97 -26.81 -27.49
C PHE A 71 -6.03 -26.53 -28.58
N LEU A 72 -5.70 -26.79 -29.84
CA LEU A 72 -6.63 -26.72 -30.98
C LEU A 72 -7.89 -27.58 -30.83
N GLN A 73 -7.85 -28.64 -30.00
CA GLN A 73 -8.97 -29.54 -29.79
C GLN A 73 -9.96 -29.02 -28.73
N ALA A 74 -9.57 -28.01 -27.94
CA ALA A 74 -10.37 -27.52 -26.81
C ALA A 74 -10.38 -25.97 -26.68
N PRO A 75 -10.73 -25.24 -27.75
CA PRO A 75 -10.60 -23.77 -27.79
C PRO A 75 -11.40 -23.05 -26.68
N ILE A 76 -12.60 -23.55 -26.35
CA ILE A 76 -13.45 -22.97 -25.29
C ILE A 76 -12.80 -23.16 -23.92
N THR A 77 -12.21 -24.32 -23.66
CA THR A 77 -11.51 -24.59 -22.40
C THR A 77 -10.30 -23.68 -22.24
N ILE A 78 -9.55 -23.43 -23.32
CA ILE A 78 -8.40 -22.52 -23.32
C ILE A 78 -8.84 -21.08 -23.04
N GLU A 79 -9.91 -20.60 -23.69
CA GLU A 79 -10.46 -19.27 -23.43
C GLU A 79 -10.85 -19.10 -21.96
N LYS A 80 -11.57 -20.07 -21.39
CA LYS A 80 -11.96 -20.03 -19.97
C LYS A 80 -10.77 -20.12 -19.03
N TRP A 81 -9.74 -20.90 -19.36
CA TRP A 81 -8.50 -20.94 -18.59
C TRP A 81 -7.77 -19.60 -18.63
N ILE A 82 -7.67 -18.94 -19.79
CA ILE A 82 -7.09 -17.59 -19.91
C ILE A 82 -7.83 -16.61 -19.00
N GLU A 83 -9.16 -16.51 -19.13
CA GLU A 83 -10.01 -15.60 -18.35
C GLU A 83 -9.87 -15.78 -16.84
N THR A 84 -9.65 -17.01 -16.38
CA THR A 84 -9.69 -17.35 -14.95
C THR A 84 -8.30 -17.38 -14.30
N HIS A 85 -7.28 -17.86 -15.01
CA HIS A 85 -5.97 -18.16 -14.44
C HIS A 85 -4.84 -17.28 -14.97
N LEU A 86 -4.97 -16.68 -16.17
CA LEU A 86 -3.86 -15.95 -16.80
C LEU A 86 -3.99 -14.44 -16.80
N VAL A 87 -5.21 -13.89 -16.79
CA VAL A 87 -5.41 -12.43 -16.91
C VAL A 87 -6.15 -11.81 -15.72
N ASP A 88 -5.84 -10.55 -15.44
CA ASP A 88 -6.66 -9.64 -14.62
C ASP A 88 -7.69 -8.95 -15.54
N LEU A 89 -8.97 -9.19 -15.28
CA LEU A 89 -10.09 -8.60 -16.00
C LEU A 89 -10.72 -7.45 -15.21
N ILE A 90 -11.02 -6.35 -15.89
CA ILE A 90 -11.87 -5.28 -15.36
C ILE A 90 -13.31 -5.49 -15.79
N ASN A 91 -14.27 -5.04 -14.97
CA ASN A 91 -15.70 -5.08 -15.29
C ASN A 91 -16.19 -6.48 -15.71
N ARG A 92 -15.70 -7.53 -15.05
CA ARG A 92 -15.99 -8.91 -15.42
C ARG A 92 -17.49 -9.16 -15.55
N GLY A 93 -17.91 -9.78 -16.66
CA GLY A 93 -19.30 -10.08 -16.99
C GLY A 93 -20.14 -8.87 -17.45
N LYS A 94 -19.51 -7.72 -17.73
CA LYS A 94 -20.19 -6.52 -18.26
C LYS A 94 -19.79 -6.25 -19.71
N ALA A 95 -20.60 -5.46 -20.42
CA ALA A 95 -20.33 -5.09 -21.82
C ALA A 95 -19.00 -4.35 -22.04
N ASN A 96 -18.45 -3.74 -20.99
CA ASN A 96 -17.16 -3.05 -21.01
C ASN A 96 -16.05 -3.84 -20.29
N GLU A 97 -16.16 -5.17 -20.26
CA GLU A 97 -15.11 -6.07 -19.82
C GLU A 97 -13.84 -5.85 -20.66
N ALA A 98 -12.69 -5.84 -20.00
CA ALA A 98 -11.42 -5.73 -20.70
C ALA A 98 -10.29 -6.32 -19.86
N VAL A 99 -9.22 -6.74 -20.54
CA VAL A 99 -7.97 -7.16 -19.88
C VAL A 99 -7.23 -5.91 -19.37
N ALA A 100 -6.85 -5.93 -18.10
CA ALA A 100 -5.92 -4.97 -17.53
C ALA A 100 -4.48 -5.39 -17.83
N ALA A 101 -4.10 -6.62 -17.49
CA ALA A 101 -2.78 -7.20 -17.73
C ALA A 101 -2.85 -8.73 -17.52
N PRO A 102 -1.84 -9.50 -17.94
CA PRO A 102 -1.64 -10.84 -17.39
C PRO A 102 -1.47 -10.78 -15.87
N ARG A 103 -1.83 -11.85 -15.17
CA ARG A 103 -1.57 -11.97 -13.74
C ARG A 103 -0.07 -11.80 -13.46
N PRO A 104 0.31 -11.16 -12.34
CA PRO A 104 1.69 -10.78 -12.06
C PRO A 104 2.53 -11.96 -11.53
N LEU A 105 2.53 -13.08 -12.24
CA LEU A 105 3.31 -14.26 -11.88
C LEU A 105 4.80 -14.11 -12.26
N HIS A 106 5.14 -13.22 -13.19
CA HIS A 106 6.51 -12.96 -13.60
C HIS A 106 6.76 -11.48 -13.92
N GLY A 107 8.00 -11.03 -13.71
CA GLY A 107 8.41 -9.63 -13.88
C GLY A 107 8.17 -9.07 -15.28
N ASN A 108 8.16 -9.90 -16.33
CA ASN A 108 7.89 -9.45 -17.70
C ASN A 108 6.39 -9.24 -18.02
N THR A 109 5.46 -9.61 -17.12
CA THR A 109 4.02 -9.46 -17.43
C THR A 109 3.59 -8.01 -17.62
N TYR A 110 4.32 -7.04 -17.06
CA TYR A 110 4.00 -5.62 -17.24
C TYR A 110 4.13 -5.14 -18.68
N LEU A 111 4.92 -5.83 -19.51
CA LEU A 111 5.09 -5.49 -20.92
C LEU A 111 3.78 -5.62 -21.71
N PHE A 112 2.85 -6.44 -21.21
CA PHE A 112 1.54 -6.71 -21.83
C PHE A 112 0.39 -5.94 -21.19
N ARG A 113 0.69 -5.04 -20.24
CA ARG A 113 -0.35 -4.28 -19.55
C ARG A 113 -1.07 -3.36 -20.52
N ASN A 114 -2.38 -3.22 -20.34
CA ASN A 114 -3.18 -2.20 -20.98
C ASN A 114 -2.99 -0.86 -20.23
N PRO A 115 -2.37 0.17 -20.83
CA PRO A 115 -2.08 1.43 -20.11
C PRO A 115 -3.34 2.18 -19.65
N LYS A 116 -4.49 1.94 -20.28
CA LYS A 116 -5.76 2.59 -19.91
C LYS A 116 -6.38 1.90 -18.68
N ASN A 117 -6.35 0.58 -18.64
CA ASN A 117 -7.11 -0.24 -17.69
C ASN A 117 -6.26 -0.72 -16.50
N CYS A 118 -4.96 -0.91 -16.69
CA CYS A 118 -4.02 -1.24 -15.62
C CYS A 118 -3.48 0.05 -15.01
N ARG A 119 -4.24 0.67 -14.10
CA ARG A 119 -3.80 1.83 -13.32
C ARG A 119 -3.62 1.42 -11.86
N ASP A 120 -2.51 1.82 -11.26
CA ASP A 120 -2.17 1.59 -9.85
C ASP A 120 -2.21 2.88 -9.01
N TYR A 121 -2.46 4.03 -9.66
CA TYR A 121 -2.64 5.34 -9.01
C TYR A 121 -1.51 5.72 -8.04
N GLY A 122 -0.27 5.41 -8.44
CA GLY A 122 0.94 5.77 -7.69
C GLY A 122 1.33 4.78 -6.58
N ALA A 123 0.54 3.72 -6.34
CA ALA A 123 0.83 2.74 -5.30
C ALA A 123 2.15 1.99 -5.55
N SER A 124 2.47 1.61 -6.79
CA SER A 124 3.76 0.97 -7.10
C SER A 124 4.94 1.92 -6.86
N LYS A 125 4.76 3.22 -7.13
CA LYS A 125 5.76 4.25 -6.85
C LYS A 125 5.97 4.37 -5.34
N GLN A 126 4.88 4.45 -4.58
CA GLN A 126 4.93 4.47 -3.12
C GLN A 126 5.69 3.26 -2.56
N VAL A 127 5.41 2.04 -3.03
CA VAL A 127 6.13 0.83 -2.61
C VAL A 127 7.61 0.91 -2.98
N TYR A 128 7.94 1.25 -4.22
CA TYR A 128 9.33 1.31 -4.67
C TYR A 128 10.12 2.35 -3.89
N GLU A 129 9.59 3.55 -3.69
CA GLU A 129 10.30 4.62 -2.97
C GLU A 129 10.42 4.32 -1.46
N LEU A 130 9.44 3.64 -0.85
CA LEU A 130 9.59 3.12 0.51
C LEU A 130 10.76 2.13 0.58
N LEU A 131 10.82 1.17 -0.35
CA LEU A 131 11.94 0.23 -0.41
C LEU A 131 13.26 0.94 -0.70
N TYR A 132 13.31 1.86 -1.65
CA TYR A 132 14.52 2.57 -2.06
C TYR A 132 15.16 3.34 -0.90
N HIS A 133 14.34 4.00 -0.08
CA HIS A 133 14.82 4.79 1.05
C HIS A 133 15.05 3.97 2.34
N ALA A 134 14.66 2.70 2.40
CA ALA A 134 14.85 1.86 3.58
C ALA A 134 16.32 1.45 3.79
N ASN A 135 16.73 1.25 5.05
CA ASN A 135 18.10 0.87 5.43
C ASN A 135 18.61 -0.41 4.73
N ASN A 136 17.76 -1.44 4.61
CA ASN A 136 18.06 -2.68 3.85
C ASN A 136 17.30 -2.73 2.51
N GLY A 137 16.91 -1.56 2.02
CA GLY A 137 16.06 -1.37 0.86
C GLY A 137 16.58 -2.02 -0.42
N GLN A 138 17.84 -1.77 -0.73
CA GLN A 138 18.48 -2.32 -1.92
C GLN A 138 18.52 -3.84 -1.91
N THR A 139 18.74 -4.46 -0.74
CA THR A 139 18.69 -5.93 -0.58
C THR A 139 17.28 -6.46 -0.85
N ALA A 140 16.24 -5.79 -0.35
CA ALA A 140 14.85 -6.15 -0.61
C ALA A 140 14.51 -6.04 -2.12
N ILE A 141 14.88 -4.93 -2.76
CA ILE A 141 14.72 -4.70 -4.21
C ILE A 141 15.44 -5.79 -5.02
N ASN A 142 16.68 -6.11 -4.66
CA ASN A 142 17.45 -7.14 -5.37
C ASN A 142 16.84 -8.53 -5.21
N ARG A 143 16.37 -8.91 -4.01
CA ARG A 143 15.66 -10.19 -3.81
C ARG A 143 14.35 -10.25 -4.60
N LEU A 144 13.59 -9.14 -4.65
CA LEU A 144 12.39 -9.04 -5.48
C LEU A 144 12.72 -9.21 -6.97
N LYS A 145 13.77 -8.54 -7.47
CA LYS A 145 14.25 -8.71 -8.85
C LYS A 145 14.61 -10.16 -9.16
N GLN A 146 15.44 -10.77 -8.31
CA GLN A 146 15.87 -12.17 -8.46
C GLN A 146 14.70 -13.13 -8.47
N PHE A 147 13.68 -12.91 -7.64
CA PHE A 147 12.49 -13.74 -7.61
C PHE A 147 11.61 -13.52 -8.85
N PHE A 148 11.23 -12.27 -9.13
CA PHE A 148 10.22 -11.98 -10.16
C PHE A 148 10.75 -12.14 -11.59
N PHE A 149 12.03 -11.88 -11.85
CA PHE A 149 12.67 -12.00 -13.16
C PHE A 149 13.53 -13.27 -13.30
N ALA A 150 13.29 -14.29 -12.48
CA ALA A 150 13.99 -15.57 -12.57
C ALA A 150 13.79 -16.22 -13.95
N GLY A 151 14.86 -16.73 -14.54
CA GLY A 151 14.81 -17.40 -15.85
C GLY A 151 14.77 -16.44 -17.05
N VAL A 152 15.06 -15.15 -16.87
CA VAL A 152 15.24 -14.20 -17.96
C VAL A 152 16.67 -13.67 -17.94
N ASP A 153 17.35 -13.77 -19.07
CA ASP A 153 18.68 -13.19 -19.23
C ASP A 153 18.58 -11.65 -19.18
N SER A 154 19.34 -11.03 -18.28
CA SER A 154 19.25 -9.60 -18.01
C SER A 154 19.76 -8.71 -19.16
N THR A 155 20.53 -9.27 -20.09
CA THR A 155 21.18 -8.55 -21.19
C THR A 155 20.32 -8.59 -22.44
N THR A 156 19.84 -9.78 -22.79
CA THR A 156 19.04 -10.07 -23.99
C THR A 156 17.54 -9.93 -23.75
N GLY A 157 17.10 -9.99 -22.49
CA GLY A 157 15.68 -10.02 -22.12
C GLY A 157 14.96 -11.31 -22.51
N GLN A 158 15.69 -12.31 -23.02
CA GLN A 158 15.16 -13.57 -23.51
C GLN A 158 14.93 -14.56 -22.37
N TYR A 159 13.87 -15.35 -22.50
CA TYR A 159 13.54 -16.39 -21.54
C TYR A 159 14.43 -17.62 -21.71
N ASP A 160 15.05 -18.06 -20.62
CA ASP A 160 15.74 -19.33 -20.56
C ASP A 160 14.71 -20.47 -20.45
N SER A 161 14.56 -21.20 -21.55
CA SER A 161 13.66 -22.36 -21.64
C SER A 161 13.98 -23.50 -20.66
N SER A 162 15.16 -23.51 -20.03
CA SER A 162 15.53 -24.50 -19.01
C SER A 162 15.05 -24.14 -17.60
N SER A 163 14.59 -22.90 -17.39
CA SER A 163 14.07 -22.43 -16.10
C SER A 163 12.78 -23.15 -15.72
N GLN A 164 12.75 -23.74 -14.53
CA GLN A 164 11.56 -24.38 -13.97
C GLN A 164 10.62 -23.32 -13.36
N VAL A 165 9.64 -22.89 -14.13
CA VAL A 165 8.53 -22.04 -13.68
C VAL A 165 7.19 -22.75 -13.89
N ASP A 166 6.14 -22.31 -13.18
CA ASP A 166 4.79 -22.87 -13.31
C ASP A 166 4.20 -22.70 -14.72
N VAL A 167 3.21 -23.52 -15.05
CA VAL A 167 2.62 -23.61 -16.40
C VAL A 167 2.03 -22.26 -16.83
N GLU A 168 1.38 -21.56 -15.92
CA GLU A 168 0.81 -20.23 -16.18
C GLU A 168 1.91 -19.21 -16.52
N THR A 169 3.00 -19.21 -15.75
CA THR A 169 4.17 -18.37 -16.03
C THR A 169 4.82 -18.71 -17.36
N GLN A 170 4.98 -20.00 -17.69
CA GLN A 170 5.53 -20.42 -18.99
C GLN A 170 4.65 -19.94 -20.15
N ALA A 171 3.34 -20.09 -20.05
CA ALA A 171 2.40 -19.65 -21.08
C ALA A 171 2.48 -18.14 -21.32
N ILE A 172 2.57 -17.33 -20.26
CA ILE A 172 2.70 -15.87 -20.39
C ILE A 172 4.05 -15.47 -20.98
N LEU A 173 5.14 -16.14 -20.57
CA LEU A 173 6.49 -15.82 -21.04
C LEU A 173 6.69 -16.11 -22.52
N ARG A 174 5.97 -17.08 -23.09
CA ARG A 174 6.03 -17.37 -24.54
C ARG A 174 5.41 -16.28 -25.42
N LEU A 175 4.77 -15.27 -24.82
CA LEU A 175 4.24 -14.11 -25.51
C LEU A 175 5.27 -12.98 -25.68
N SER A 176 6.46 -13.10 -25.06
CA SER A 176 7.47 -12.02 -25.00
C SER A 176 7.98 -11.56 -26.36
N ASP A 177 7.93 -12.44 -27.37
CA ASP A 177 8.42 -12.16 -28.72
C ASP A 177 7.64 -11.03 -29.43
N GLN A 178 6.48 -10.63 -28.88
CA GLN A 178 5.63 -9.59 -29.44
C GLN A 178 5.98 -8.16 -28.94
N VAL A 179 6.81 -8.02 -27.91
CA VAL A 179 7.10 -6.71 -27.30
C VAL A 179 8.26 -6.03 -28.01
N LYS A 180 7.96 -4.98 -28.79
CA LYS A 180 8.93 -4.29 -29.66
C LYS A 180 9.66 -3.10 -29.01
N SER A 181 9.16 -2.54 -27.90
CA SER A 181 9.84 -1.43 -27.20
C SER A 181 9.46 -1.35 -25.72
N ASP A 182 10.47 -1.11 -24.89
CA ASP A 182 10.34 -0.83 -23.45
C ASP A 182 11.49 0.10 -23.04
N ALA A 183 11.17 1.29 -22.56
CA ALA A 183 12.16 2.29 -22.15
C ALA A 183 11.80 2.92 -20.79
N PRO A 184 12.80 3.26 -19.97
CA PRO A 184 12.57 3.94 -18.69
C PRO A 184 12.04 5.37 -18.89
N ASP A 185 11.08 5.78 -18.07
CA ASP A 185 10.67 7.18 -17.95
C ASP A 185 11.50 7.92 -16.91
N HIS A 186 12.66 8.45 -17.33
CA HIS A 186 13.55 9.19 -16.43
C HIS A 186 12.92 10.47 -15.84
N ALA A 187 11.88 11.04 -16.47
CA ALA A 187 11.18 12.20 -15.91
C ALA A 187 10.50 11.86 -14.58
N ASP A 188 10.05 10.62 -14.41
CA ASP A 188 9.40 10.13 -13.17
C ASP A 188 10.35 10.14 -11.96
N LEU A 189 11.67 10.23 -12.20
CA LEU A 189 12.71 10.20 -11.17
C LEU A 189 13.13 11.58 -10.66
N GLN A 190 12.70 12.66 -11.31
CA GLN A 190 13.12 14.02 -10.93
C GLN A 190 12.52 14.49 -9.60
N GLU A 191 11.40 13.90 -9.18
CA GLU A 191 10.65 14.24 -7.95
C GLU A 191 10.62 13.08 -6.96
N ARG A 192 11.81 12.61 -6.55
CA ARG A 192 11.96 11.62 -5.48
C ARG A 192 12.15 12.31 -4.13
N PHE A 193 11.38 11.86 -3.15
CA PHE A 193 11.39 12.31 -1.77
C PHE A 193 11.41 11.12 -0.82
N ALA A 194 12.18 11.26 0.24
CA ALA A 194 12.21 10.29 1.34
C ALA A 194 10.84 10.21 2.03
N PRO A 195 10.45 9.01 2.53
CA PRO A 195 9.18 8.84 3.21
C PRO A 195 9.16 9.61 4.55
N LEU A 196 8.00 10.16 4.91
CA LEU A 196 7.83 10.85 6.19
C LEU A 196 7.98 9.91 7.39
N ASN A 197 7.74 8.62 7.21
CA ASN A 197 7.93 7.61 8.24
C ASN A 197 8.99 6.58 7.79
N GLN A 198 10.24 6.85 8.16
CA GLN A 198 11.37 5.98 7.80
C GLN A 198 11.24 4.58 8.40
N GLN A 199 10.73 4.46 9.63
CA GLN A 199 10.56 3.16 10.29
C GLN A 199 9.61 2.24 9.51
N ALA A 200 8.53 2.78 8.92
CA ALA A 200 7.61 2.00 8.10
C ALA A 200 8.28 1.46 6.83
N ALA A 201 9.17 2.24 6.21
CA ALA A 201 9.97 1.81 5.07
C ALA A 201 10.94 0.67 5.48
N ASP A 202 11.62 0.82 6.61
CA ASP A 202 12.56 -0.17 7.13
C ASP A 202 11.88 -1.52 7.46
N ILE A 203 10.71 -1.49 8.12
CA ILE A 203 9.93 -2.70 8.43
C ILE A 203 9.48 -3.39 7.15
N LEU A 204 8.98 -2.65 6.15
CA LEU A 204 8.59 -3.21 4.85
C LEU A 204 9.77 -3.91 4.18
N ALA A 205 10.95 -3.27 4.12
CA ALA A 205 12.12 -3.87 3.51
C ALA A 205 12.56 -5.15 4.23
N GLU A 206 12.56 -5.15 5.57
CA GLU A 206 12.90 -6.34 6.37
C GLU A 206 11.89 -7.48 6.13
N ASP A 207 10.59 -7.18 6.09
CA ASP A 207 9.56 -8.20 5.88
C ASP A 207 9.62 -8.82 4.47
N ILE A 208 9.94 -8.02 3.45
CA ILE A 208 10.19 -8.53 2.09
C ILE A 208 11.40 -9.47 2.07
N ILE A 209 12.49 -9.08 2.74
CA ILE A 209 13.69 -9.91 2.85
C ILE A 209 13.38 -11.22 3.56
N LYS A 210 12.68 -11.17 4.69
CA LYS A 210 12.24 -12.33 5.48
C LYS A 210 11.39 -13.26 4.62
N LEU A 211 10.31 -12.75 4.02
CA LEU A 211 9.39 -13.54 3.19
C LEU A 211 10.12 -14.24 2.03
N LEU A 212 11.00 -13.53 1.32
CA LEU A 212 11.77 -14.08 0.19
C LEU A 212 12.87 -15.08 0.59
N THR A 213 13.09 -15.30 1.89
CA THR A 213 13.92 -16.41 2.38
C THR A 213 13.23 -17.75 2.07
N TYR A 214 11.90 -17.78 2.04
CA TYR A 214 11.13 -18.98 1.73
C TYR A 214 10.97 -19.27 0.23
N ARG A 215 11.62 -18.52 -0.67
CA ARG A 215 11.40 -18.60 -2.13
C ARG A 215 11.61 -20.00 -2.74
N GLN A 216 12.40 -20.86 -2.09
CA GLN A 216 12.64 -22.25 -2.52
C GLN A 216 11.70 -23.27 -1.87
N TYR A 217 10.94 -22.86 -0.85
CA TYR A 217 10.05 -23.71 -0.05
C TYR A 217 8.58 -23.56 -0.43
N ILE A 218 8.23 -22.44 -1.05
CA ILE A 218 6.85 -22.04 -1.32
C ILE A 218 6.63 -21.99 -2.84
N PRO A 219 5.56 -22.61 -3.37
CA PRO A 219 5.20 -22.48 -4.78
C PRO A 219 5.13 -21.02 -5.21
N ARG A 220 5.60 -20.72 -6.42
CA ARG A 220 5.73 -19.35 -6.93
C ARG A 220 4.41 -18.57 -6.85
N SER A 221 3.31 -19.15 -7.31
CA SER A 221 1.97 -18.53 -7.28
C SER A 221 1.54 -18.16 -5.86
N VAL A 222 1.83 -19.01 -4.87
CA VAL A 222 1.54 -18.74 -3.45
C VAL A 222 2.43 -17.63 -2.91
N MET A 223 3.73 -17.63 -3.24
CA MET A 223 4.66 -16.57 -2.85
C MET A 223 4.25 -15.20 -3.45
N VAL A 224 3.78 -15.17 -4.70
CA VAL A 224 3.25 -13.96 -5.35
C VAL A 224 2.05 -13.41 -4.56
N GLU A 225 1.10 -14.26 -4.17
CA GLU A 225 -0.04 -13.85 -3.33
C GLU A 225 0.42 -13.35 -1.95
N TYR A 226 1.37 -14.00 -1.29
CA TYR A 226 1.92 -13.52 -0.02
C TYR A 226 2.60 -12.15 -0.15
N ILE A 227 3.38 -11.93 -1.20
CA ILE A 227 3.99 -10.62 -1.47
C ILE A 227 2.89 -9.57 -1.69
N LYS A 228 1.84 -9.88 -2.47
CA LYS A 228 0.72 -8.96 -2.67
C LYS A 228 0.05 -8.56 -1.36
N ILE A 229 -0.29 -9.53 -0.52
CA ILE A 229 -0.91 -9.31 0.79
C ILE A 229 0.01 -8.47 1.67
N LEU A 230 1.30 -8.81 1.73
CA LEU A 230 2.29 -8.08 2.52
C LEU A 230 2.44 -6.63 2.07
N LEU A 231 2.49 -6.37 0.76
CA LEU A 231 2.56 -5.02 0.21
C LEU A 231 1.30 -4.21 0.51
N ALA A 232 0.12 -4.82 0.36
CA ALA A 232 -1.16 -4.17 0.67
C ALA A 232 -1.25 -3.79 2.16
N PHE A 233 -0.87 -4.73 3.03
CA PHE A 233 -0.80 -4.54 4.48
C PHE A 233 0.13 -3.40 4.87
N HIS A 234 1.35 -3.34 4.32
CA HIS A 234 2.29 -2.27 4.61
C HIS A 234 1.85 -0.90 4.07
N LEU A 235 1.19 -0.85 2.90
CA LEU A 235 0.58 0.38 2.39
C LEU A 235 -0.53 0.88 3.32
N ALA A 236 -1.38 -0.03 3.83
CA ALA A 236 -2.42 0.32 4.80
C ALA A 236 -1.82 0.87 6.10
N LEU A 237 -0.85 0.16 6.69
CA LEU A 237 -0.20 0.61 7.93
C LEU A 237 0.52 1.94 7.75
N HIS A 238 1.25 2.13 6.64
CA HIS A 238 1.91 3.39 6.33
C HIS A 238 0.89 4.53 6.25
N GLN A 239 -0.24 4.34 5.57
CA GLN A 239 -1.28 5.36 5.47
C GLN A 239 -1.91 5.70 6.83
N LEU A 240 -2.17 4.69 7.68
CA LEU A 240 -2.68 4.92 9.04
C LEU A 240 -1.69 5.70 9.90
N LYS A 241 -0.38 5.45 9.75
CA LYS A 241 0.67 6.25 10.42
C LYS A 241 0.64 7.71 9.94
N LEU A 242 0.50 7.93 8.64
CA LEU A 242 0.43 9.30 8.08
C LEU A 242 -0.78 10.09 8.60
N PHE A 243 -1.91 9.44 8.89
CA PHE A 243 -3.08 10.10 9.47
C PHE A 243 -2.84 10.69 10.85
N LYS A 244 -1.89 10.17 11.61
CA LYS A 244 -1.46 10.76 12.89
C LYS A 244 -0.31 11.75 12.65
N LEU A 245 0.65 11.35 11.82
CA LEU A 245 1.94 12.02 11.68
C LEU A 245 1.80 13.42 11.09
N LEU A 246 1.11 13.53 9.96
CA LEU A 246 1.06 14.78 9.23
C LEU A 246 0.29 15.88 9.98
N PRO A 247 -0.89 15.62 10.58
CA PRO A 247 -1.55 16.61 11.42
C PRO A 247 -0.73 17.03 12.64
N ALA A 248 0.03 16.12 13.26
CA ALA A 248 0.89 16.47 14.39
C ALA A 248 2.06 17.37 13.98
N LEU A 249 2.65 17.13 12.80
CA LEU A 249 3.67 18.02 12.23
C LEU A 249 3.09 19.40 11.90
N ALA A 250 1.87 19.46 11.35
CA ALA A 250 1.20 20.73 11.11
C ALA A 250 0.97 21.50 12.42
N LYS A 251 0.44 20.83 13.45
CA LYS A 251 0.18 21.45 14.77
C LYS A 251 1.46 21.97 15.44
N SER A 252 2.58 21.24 15.29
CA SER A 252 3.88 21.61 15.86
C SER A 252 4.72 22.51 14.95
N LYS A 253 4.18 22.95 13.81
CA LYS A 253 4.87 23.74 12.78
C LYS A 253 6.24 23.14 12.40
N GLY A 254 6.30 21.81 12.32
CA GLY A 254 7.49 21.05 11.93
C GLY A 254 8.52 20.77 13.04
N ARG A 255 8.32 21.24 14.29
CA ARG A 255 9.34 21.16 15.35
C ARG A 255 9.48 19.78 16.01
N ASN A 256 8.39 19.03 16.19
CA ASN A 256 8.38 17.81 17.02
C ASN A 256 8.48 16.50 16.21
N LEU A 257 9.47 16.40 15.32
CA LEU A 257 9.65 15.21 14.47
C LEU A 257 9.87 13.90 15.26
N GLN A 258 10.54 14.02 16.41
CA GLN A 258 10.89 12.88 17.28
C GLN A 258 9.65 12.28 17.96
N GLU A 259 8.68 13.11 18.38
CA GLU A 259 7.40 12.65 18.93
C GLU A 259 6.48 12.10 17.84
N SER A 260 6.56 12.67 16.65
CA SER A 260 5.80 12.22 15.50
C SER A 260 6.25 10.82 15.03
N ASN A 261 7.56 10.51 15.16
CA ASN A 261 8.11 9.18 14.94
C ASN A 261 7.66 8.12 15.96
N LYS A 262 7.16 8.53 17.14
CA LYS A 262 6.62 7.63 18.17
C LYS A 262 5.13 7.31 17.98
N GLN A 263 4.49 7.83 16.92
CA GLN A 263 3.08 7.58 16.66
C GLN A 263 2.87 6.17 16.11
N LYS A 264 2.84 5.21 17.03
CA LYS A 264 2.46 3.83 16.77
C LYS A 264 1.03 3.82 16.24
N THR A 265 0.81 3.06 15.17
CA THR A 265 -0.54 2.61 14.82
C THR A 265 -0.92 1.57 15.84
N ALA A 266 -2.10 1.67 16.44
CA ALA A 266 -2.58 0.63 17.33
C ALA A 266 -4.00 0.23 16.91
N LEU A 267 -4.18 -1.06 16.64
CA LEU A 267 -5.35 -1.66 16.02
C LEU A 267 -5.84 -2.76 16.94
N TYR A 268 -6.98 -2.55 17.61
CA TYR A 268 -7.71 -3.69 18.15
C TYR A 268 -8.39 -4.44 17.00
N VAL A 269 -8.17 -5.75 16.92
CA VAL A 269 -8.69 -6.62 15.86
C VAL A 269 -9.60 -7.71 16.43
N ASP A 270 -10.73 -7.97 15.77
CA ASP A 270 -11.60 -9.09 16.12
C ASP A 270 -11.10 -10.38 15.47
N MET A 271 -10.81 -11.38 16.31
CA MET A 271 -10.43 -12.74 15.95
C MET A 271 -11.55 -13.75 16.20
N THR A 272 -12.74 -13.29 16.62
CA THR A 272 -13.90 -14.14 16.88
C THR A 272 -14.80 -14.34 15.65
N ASN A 273 -14.56 -13.61 14.56
CA ASN A 273 -15.41 -13.55 13.35
C ASN A 273 -16.83 -13.04 13.63
N GLY A 274 -17.00 -12.15 14.60
CA GLY A 274 -18.32 -11.69 15.05
C GLY A 274 -19.06 -12.66 15.98
N ALA A 275 -18.43 -13.76 16.41
CA ALA A 275 -19.05 -14.65 17.40
C ALA A 275 -19.18 -14.00 18.79
N ASN A 276 -18.35 -12.98 19.09
CA ASN A 276 -18.48 -12.16 20.29
C ASN A 276 -18.83 -10.72 19.88
N GLY A 277 -20.07 -10.31 20.16
CA GLY A 277 -20.57 -8.99 19.76
C GLY A 277 -19.83 -7.80 20.40
N LEU A 278 -19.27 -7.95 21.61
CA LEU A 278 -18.49 -6.89 22.24
C LEU A 278 -17.10 -6.75 21.59
N SER A 279 -16.43 -7.88 21.27
CA SER A 279 -15.18 -7.87 20.50
C SER A 279 -15.37 -7.24 19.13
N GLU A 280 -16.45 -7.62 18.44
CA GLU A 280 -16.82 -7.03 17.15
C GLU A 280 -17.01 -5.51 17.26
N LEU A 281 -17.81 -5.05 18.22
CA LEU A 281 -18.05 -3.62 18.46
C LEU A 281 -16.75 -2.86 18.77
N MET A 282 -15.87 -3.42 19.60
CA MET A 282 -14.57 -2.83 19.90
C MET A 282 -13.70 -2.70 18.64
N ALA A 283 -13.71 -3.70 17.75
CA ALA A 283 -12.99 -3.64 16.48
C ALA A 283 -13.58 -2.59 15.52
N GLU A 284 -14.91 -2.40 15.53
CA GLU A 284 -15.57 -1.32 14.79
C GLU A 284 -15.23 0.07 15.33
N GLN A 285 -15.21 0.25 16.66
CA GLN A 285 -14.83 1.51 17.31
C GLN A 285 -13.36 1.85 17.04
N SER A 286 -12.48 0.86 17.15
CA SER A 286 -11.07 0.94 16.77
C SER A 286 -10.92 1.42 15.32
N ALA A 287 -11.59 0.79 14.36
CA ALA A 287 -11.56 1.22 12.96
C ALA A 287 -12.13 2.63 12.77
N THR A 288 -13.28 2.93 13.38
CA THR A 288 -13.93 4.25 13.32
C THR A 288 -12.99 5.36 13.80
N LEU A 289 -12.23 5.14 14.86
CA LEU A 289 -11.24 6.09 15.37
C LEU A 289 -10.21 6.46 14.29
N HIS A 290 -9.68 5.49 13.56
CA HIS A 290 -8.70 5.74 12.50
C HIS A 290 -9.31 6.48 11.31
N TYR A 291 -10.53 6.13 10.90
CA TYR A 291 -11.23 6.81 9.81
C TYR A 291 -11.61 8.27 10.17
N LYS A 292 -11.91 8.55 11.45
CA LYS A 292 -12.14 9.91 11.96
C LYS A 292 -10.92 10.84 11.85
N ARG A 293 -9.72 10.32 11.62
CA ARG A 293 -8.48 11.11 11.43
C ARG A 293 -8.34 11.67 10.01
N ILE A 294 -9.08 11.15 9.05
CA ILE A 294 -8.96 11.53 7.62
C ILE A 294 -9.12 13.05 7.40
N PRO A 295 -10.10 13.76 7.98
CA PRO A 295 -10.26 15.20 7.74
C PRO A 295 -9.03 16.02 8.15
N ALA A 296 -8.47 15.75 9.33
CA ALA A 296 -7.27 16.43 9.82
C ALA A 296 -6.06 16.14 8.92
N PHE A 297 -5.94 14.90 8.43
CA PHE A 297 -4.92 14.55 7.45
C PHE A 297 -5.05 15.32 6.14
N ILE A 298 -6.28 15.42 5.58
CA ILE A 298 -6.53 16.19 4.35
C ILE A 298 -6.17 17.66 4.57
N LYS A 299 -6.55 18.26 5.70
CA LYS A 299 -6.20 19.64 6.06
C LYS A 299 -4.68 19.84 6.06
N ALA A 300 -3.96 18.97 6.76
CA ALA A 300 -2.51 19.06 6.84
C ALA A 300 -1.83 18.84 5.48
N TYR A 301 -2.34 17.95 4.64
CA TYR A 301 -1.79 17.69 3.30
C TYR A 301 -2.02 18.87 2.34
N PHE A 302 -3.21 19.49 2.35
CA PHE A 302 -3.39 20.79 1.69
C PHE A 302 -2.37 21.81 2.21
N GLY A 303 -2.19 21.87 3.53
CA GLY A 303 -1.20 22.74 4.16
C GLY A 303 0.19 22.58 3.56
N VAL A 304 0.71 21.35 3.48
CA VAL A 304 2.01 21.08 2.83
C VAL A 304 2.03 21.55 1.39
N LYS A 305 1.02 21.18 0.60
CA LYS A 305 1.02 21.52 -0.83
C LYS A 305 0.98 23.03 -1.06
N LYS A 306 0.25 23.77 -0.24
CA LYS A 306 0.13 25.23 -0.37
C LYS A 306 1.32 25.98 0.20
N LEU A 307 1.95 25.47 1.25
CA LEU A 307 3.23 25.97 1.74
C LEU A 307 4.37 25.72 0.74
N ASP A 308 4.30 24.63 -0.02
CA ASP A 308 5.24 24.35 -1.12
C ASP A 308 5.13 25.40 -2.24
N GLU A 309 3.90 25.77 -2.63
CA GLU A 309 3.67 26.87 -3.58
C GLU A 309 4.12 28.24 -3.00
N PHE A 310 3.94 28.45 -1.70
CA PHE A 310 4.41 29.65 -1.01
C PHE A 310 5.94 29.71 -0.95
N ALA A 311 6.62 28.59 -0.74
CA ALA A 311 8.08 28.50 -0.79
C ALA A 311 8.63 28.89 -2.18
N GLU A 312 7.98 28.45 -3.25
CA GLU A 312 8.32 28.89 -4.62
C GLU A 312 8.14 30.40 -4.82
N TYR A 313 7.09 30.98 -4.23
CA TYR A 313 6.85 32.42 -4.26
C TYR A 313 7.93 33.21 -3.52
N LEU A 314 8.27 32.79 -2.29
CA LEU A 314 9.31 33.43 -1.49
C LEU A 314 10.69 33.36 -2.18
N SER A 315 10.99 32.23 -2.82
CA SER A 315 12.22 32.06 -3.60
C SER A 315 12.32 33.07 -4.74
N LYS A 316 11.24 33.25 -5.52
CA LYS A 316 11.22 34.22 -6.62
C LYS A 316 11.40 35.66 -6.14
N LYS A 317 11.03 35.95 -4.90
CA LYS A 317 11.24 37.25 -4.24
C LYS A 317 12.62 37.39 -3.56
N GLY A 318 13.49 36.38 -3.64
CA GLY A 318 14.80 36.39 -2.98
C GLY A 318 14.73 36.33 -1.45
N LYS A 319 13.56 35.97 -0.88
CA LYS A 319 13.31 35.95 0.57
C LYS A 319 13.75 34.65 1.26
N LEU A 320 14.11 33.64 0.47
CA LEU A 320 14.74 32.40 0.96
C LEU A 320 16.19 32.38 0.49
N SER A 321 17.13 32.42 1.44
CA SER A 321 18.58 32.26 1.20
C SER A 321 19.05 30.94 1.82
N GLY A 322 19.74 30.10 1.04
CA GLY A 322 20.30 28.82 1.51
C GLY A 322 19.99 27.64 0.60
N SER A 323 21.05 26.92 0.21
CA SER A 323 21.02 25.78 -0.71
C SER A 323 20.33 24.55 -0.11
N LYS A 324 19.03 24.44 -0.36
CA LYS A 324 18.41 23.22 -0.91
C LYS A 324 17.58 23.73 -2.07
N SER A 325 17.62 23.07 -3.23
CA SER A 325 16.67 23.39 -4.31
C SER A 325 15.29 23.50 -3.67
N ILE A 326 14.57 24.62 -3.81
CA ILE A 326 13.25 24.82 -3.16
C ILE A 326 12.32 23.61 -3.42
N LYS A 327 12.51 22.99 -4.59
CA LYS A 327 11.86 21.73 -4.99
C LYS A 327 12.07 20.56 -4.00
N GLN A 328 13.15 20.55 -3.23
CA GLN A 328 13.56 19.52 -2.27
C GLN A 328 13.31 19.88 -0.80
N MET A 329 12.66 21.02 -0.49
CA MET A 329 12.32 21.39 0.88
C MET A 329 11.48 20.30 1.57
N SER A 330 11.84 19.92 2.80
CA SER A 330 11.17 18.85 3.53
C SER A 330 9.80 19.29 4.07
N VAL A 331 8.92 18.36 4.41
CA VAL A 331 7.61 18.69 5.02
C VAL A 331 7.72 19.49 6.33
N PRO A 332 8.63 19.15 7.26
CA PRO A 332 8.88 19.97 8.45
C PRO A 332 9.32 21.39 8.10
N ASP A 333 10.26 21.55 7.16
CA ASP A 333 10.74 22.86 6.73
C ASP A 333 9.61 23.70 6.11
N LEU A 334 8.70 23.06 5.36
CA LEU A 334 7.52 23.71 4.81
C LEU A 334 6.59 24.22 5.91
N PHE A 335 6.34 23.42 6.96
CA PHE A 335 5.53 23.87 8.09
C PHE A 335 6.21 24.97 8.92
N ALA A 336 7.54 25.02 8.95
CA ALA A 336 8.28 26.11 9.60
C ALA A 336 8.05 27.48 8.92
N LEU A 337 7.58 27.51 7.66
CA LEU A 337 7.17 28.75 6.98
C LEU A 337 5.93 29.42 7.60
N LEU A 338 5.24 28.74 8.53
CA LEU A 338 4.15 29.30 9.33
C LEU A 338 4.63 30.13 10.53
N GLU A 339 5.95 30.27 10.69
CA GLU A 339 6.55 31.04 11.78
C GLU A 339 6.96 32.45 11.33
N SER A 340 7.13 33.34 12.32
CA SER A 340 7.75 34.65 12.10
C SER A 340 9.19 34.49 11.58
N PRO A 341 9.69 35.43 10.74
CA PRO A 341 9.10 36.73 10.39
C PRO A 341 8.22 36.75 9.12
N LEU A 342 7.83 35.60 8.55
CA LEU A 342 7.19 35.52 7.22
C LEU A 342 5.68 35.87 7.19
N GLU A 343 5.17 36.51 8.23
CA GLU A 343 3.75 36.80 8.39
C GLU A 343 3.21 37.71 7.29
N GLN A 344 3.91 38.81 6.99
CA GLN A 344 3.50 39.75 5.96
C GLN A 344 3.48 39.11 4.56
N GLU A 345 4.51 38.33 4.21
CA GLU A 345 4.54 37.63 2.92
C GLU A 345 3.46 36.55 2.82
N ARG A 346 3.16 35.87 3.93
CA ARG A 346 2.11 34.85 4.01
C ARG A 346 0.74 35.49 3.78
N ASP A 347 0.45 36.59 4.48
CA ASP A 347 -0.82 37.30 4.34
C ASP A 347 -0.98 37.87 2.93
N GLN A 348 0.10 38.42 2.35
CA GLN A 348 0.08 38.90 0.97
C GLN A 348 -0.21 37.77 -0.02
N PHE A 349 0.50 36.63 0.08
CA PHE A 349 0.36 35.53 -0.86
C PHE A 349 -1.01 34.84 -0.75
N PHE A 350 -1.45 34.51 0.47
CA PHE A 350 -2.71 33.82 0.69
C PHE A 350 -3.92 34.75 0.57
N GLY A 351 -3.79 36.03 0.93
CA GLY A 351 -4.84 37.03 0.68
C GLY A 351 -5.14 37.20 -0.80
N GLN A 352 -4.11 37.23 -1.66
CA GLN A 352 -4.29 37.21 -3.12
C GLN A 352 -5.01 35.94 -3.61
N ARG A 353 -4.76 34.79 -2.99
CA ARG A 353 -5.43 33.53 -3.34
C ARG A 353 -6.89 33.52 -2.89
N ASN A 354 -7.18 34.03 -1.69
CA ASN A 354 -8.54 34.16 -1.18
C ASN A 354 -9.37 35.10 -2.06
N ALA A 355 -8.85 36.29 -2.36
CA ALA A 355 -9.50 37.23 -3.29
C ALA A 355 -9.83 36.57 -4.64
N GLY A 356 -8.85 35.90 -5.26
CA GLY A 356 -9.06 35.22 -6.53
C GLY A 356 -10.10 34.09 -6.49
N ILE A 357 -10.26 33.39 -5.36
CA ILE A 357 -11.32 32.39 -5.17
C ILE A 357 -12.69 33.06 -5.00
N LEU A 358 -12.78 34.15 -4.26
CA LEU A 358 -14.04 34.87 -4.03
C LEU A 358 -14.54 35.51 -5.34
N ASP A 359 -13.67 36.18 -6.09
CA ASP A 359 -13.98 36.78 -7.39
C ASP A 359 -14.46 35.72 -8.40
N ALA A 360 -13.77 34.57 -8.46
CA ALA A 360 -14.16 33.46 -9.31
C ALA A 360 -15.47 32.79 -8.87
N SER A 361 -15.83 32.88 -7.59
CA SER A 361 -17.09 32.36 -7.07
C SER A 361 -18.26 33.19 -7.57
N MET A 362 -18.19 34.52 -7.41
CA MET A 362 -19.20 35.48 -7.87
C MET A 362 -19.40 35.42 -9.39
N SER A 363 -18.31 35.18 -10.14
CA SER A 363 -18.38 35.06 -11.61
C SER A 363 -19.01 33.74 -12.10
N SER A 364 -19.12 32.72 -11.25
CA SER A 364 -19.58 31.37 -11.63
C SER A 364 -21.06 31.11 -11.36
N THR A 365 -21.71 32.00 -10.60
CA THR A 365 -23.14 32.00 -10.32
C THR A 365 -23.82 32.89 -11.35
N HIS A 366 -24.25 32.31 -12.49
CA HIS A 366 -24.93 33.02 -13.58
C HIS A 366 -26.22 33.77 -13.18
N GLU A 367 -26.66 33.69 -11.91
CA GLU A 367 -27.90 34.31 -11.41
C GLU A 367 -27.72 35.07 -10.07
N SER A 368 -26.51 35.16 -9.50
CA SER A 368 -26.28 35.90 -8.25
C SER A 368 -24.85 36.43 -8.14
N GLU A 369 -24.70 37.73 -7.87
CA GLU A 369 -23.40 38.37 -7.56
C GLU A 369 -22.94 38.09 -6.11
N GLU A 370 -23.49 37.07 -5.45
CA GLU A 370 -23.21 36.81 -4.04
C GLU A 370 -22.26 35.64 -3.85
N ILE A 371 -21.30 35.81 -2.94
CA ILE A 371 -20.41 34.74 -2.48
C ILE A 371 -21.28 33.66 -1.81
N PRO A 372 -21.07 32.36 -2.10
CA PRO A 372 -21.79 31.29 -1.44
C PRO A 372 -21.80 31.45 0.10
N PRO A 373 -22.95 31.35 0.78
CA PRO A 373 -23.08 31.68 2.21
C PRO A 373 -22.08 30.96 3.11
N GLU A 374 -21.74 29.71 2.81
CA GLU A 374 -20.78 28.92 3.59
C GLU A 374 -19.35 29.42 3.42
N ILE A 375 -18.98 29.89 2.22
CA ILE A 375 -17.66 30.49 1.98
C ILE A 375 -17.56 31.83 2.69
N HIS A 376 -18.63 32.64 2.63
CA HIS A 376 -18.71 33.90 3.36
C HIS A 376 -18.66 33.68 4.89
N ALA A 377 -19.32 32.63 5.40
CA ALA A 377 -19.22 32.28 6.80
C ALA A 377 -17.77 31.93 7.21
N ILE A 378 -17.02 31.23 6.35
CA ILE A 378 -15.60 30.91 6.61
C ILE A 378 -14.75 32.18 6.70
N THR A 379 -14.95 33.15 5.80
CA THR A 379 -14.18 34.42 5.84
C THR A 379 -14.48 35.26 7.07
N GLN A 380 -15.65 35.08 7.68
CA GLN A 380 -16.06 35.77 8.92
C GLN A 380 -15.53 35.13 10.21
N LEU A 381 -14.83 33.99 10.14
CA LEU A 381 -14.30 33.29 11.32
C LEU A 381 -13.09 33.97 11.99
N GLY A 382 -12.54 35.04 11.39
CA GLY A 382 -11.36 35.74 11.93
C GLY A 382 -10.07 34.91 11.86
N LEU A 383 -10.00 33.97 10.93
CA LEU A 383 -8.81 33.15 10.68
C LEU A 383 -7.73 33.93 9.93
N THR A 384 -6.48 33.48 10.02
CA THR A 384 -5.41 34.03 9.16
C THR A 384 -5.69 33.76 7.68
N GLU A 385 -5.11 34.55 6.78
CA GLU A 385 -5.31 34.36 5.33
C GLU A 385 -4.97 32.94 4.86
N TYR A 386 -3.90 32.36 5.41
CA TYR A 386 -3.54 30.97 5.17
C TYR A 386 -4.62 29.99 5.62
N GLU A 387 -5.12 30.12 6.85
CA GLU A 387 -6.13 29.21 7.40
C GLU A 387 -7.46 29.35 6.66
N THR A 388 -7.90 30.57 6.38
CA THR A 388 -9.08 30.86 5.56
C THR A 388 -8.98 30.15 4.20
N TYR A 389 -7.83 30.27 3.53
CA TYR A 389 -7.61 29.61 2.24
C TYR A 389 -7.72 28.08 2.34
N ILE A 390 -7.10 27.47 3.34
CA ILE A 390 -7.14 26.01 3.55
C ILE A 390 -8.57 25.55 3.87
N GLU A 391 -9.32 26.28 4.70
CA GLU A 391 -10.71 25.94 5.05
C GLU A 391 -11.63 26.01 3.83
N ILE A 392 -11.49 27.03 2.96
CA ILE A 392 -12.26 27.09 1.72
C ILE A 392 -11.96 25.88 0.82
N LEU A 393 -10.69 25.49 0.67
CA LEU A 393 -10.32 24.31 -0.12
C LEU A 393 -10.89 23.01 0.45
N LEU A 394 -10.89 22.87 1.78
CA LEU A 394 -11.48 21.73 2.48
C LEU A 394 -12.99 21.65 2.29
N PHE A 395 -13.67 22.78 2.40
CA PHE A 395 -15.10 22.86 2.15
C PHE A 395 -15.45 22.40 0.73
N VAL A 396 -14.73 22.90 -0.28
CA VAL A 396 -15.02 22.62 -1.69
C VAL A 396 -14.65 21.19 -2.12
N GLN A 397 -13.52 20.64 -1.66
CA GLN A 397 -12.97 19.38 -2.19
C GLN A 397 -12.79 18.27 -1.14
N GLY A 398 -12.83 18.60 0.15
CA GLY A 398 -12.49 17.69 1.25
C GLY A 398 -13.34 16.41 1.23
N ASN A 399 -14.65 16.51 0.94
CA ASN A 399 -15.54 15.36 0.87
C ASN A 399 -15.19 14.39 -0.27
N ALA A 400 -14.86 14.90 -1.46
CA ALA A 400 -14.46 14.05 -2.59
C ALA A 400 -13.14 13.33 -2.31
N ILE A 401 -12.16 14.04 -1.75
CA ILE A 401 -10.86 13.48 -1.36
C ILE A 401 -11.04 12.44 -0.26
N ARG A 402 -11.86 12.73 0.76
CA ARG A 402 -12.20 11.79 1.85
C ARG A 402 -12.80 10.50 1.30
N SER A 403 -13.77 10.60 0.38
CA SER A 403 -14.37 9.42 -0.27
C SER A 403 -13.33 8.58 -1.01
N GLY A 404 -12.41 9.23 -1.74
CA GLY A 404 -11.29 8.56 -2.41
C GLY A 404 -10.35 7.84 -1.44
N LEU A 405 -9.94 8.51 -0.36
CA LEU A 405 -9.10 7.97 0.71
C LEU A 405 -9.72 6.74 1.38
N VAL A 406 -11.02 6.81 1.73
CA VAL A 406 -11.77 5.68 2.31
C VAL A 406 -11.72 4.47 1.38
N LYS A 407 -12.01 4.68 0.10
CA LYS A 407 -12.00 3.61 -0.91
C LYS A 407 -10.59 3.04 -1.15
N ASN A 408 -9.57 3.89 -1.12
CA ASN A 408 -8.18 3.48 -1.27
C ASN A 408 -7.69 2.65 -0.06
N LEU A 409 -8.09 3.02 1.16
CA LEU A 409 -7.84 2.20 2.35
C LEU A 409 -8.55 0.86 2.29
N ASP A 410 -9.82 0.84 1.88
CA ASP A 410 -10.56 -0.41 1.69
C ASP A 410 -9.82 -1.34 0.71
N SER A 411 -9.19 -0.80 -0.34
CA SER A 411 -8.30 -1.55 -1.26
C SER A 411 -7.03 -2.08 -0.57
N PHE A 412 -6.30 -1.26 0.18
CA PHE A 412 -5.05 -1.68 0.83
C PHE A 412 -5.26 -2.67 1.97
N MET A 413 -6.39 -2.56 2.69
CA MET A 413 -6.77 -3.50 3.73
C MET A 413 -7.48 -4.74 3.17
N LEU A 414 -7.53 -4.88 1.84
CA LEU A 414 -8.15 -6.01 1.15
C LEU A 414 -9.57 -6.31 1.67
N LYS A 415 -10.38 -5.26 1.85
CA LYS A 415 -11.66 -5.35 2.56
C LYS A 415 -12.53 -6.48 2.02
N ASN A 416 -12.94 -7.41 2.88
CA ASN A 416 -13.74 -8.60 2.55
C ASN A 416 -13.12 -9.52 1.48
N LYS A 417 -11.80 -9.47 1.26
CA LYS A 417 -11.05 -10.34 0.35
C LYS A 417 -10.06 -11.23 1.13
N PRO A 418 -9.56 -12.34 0.55
CA PRO A 418 -8.45 -13.07 1.14
C PRO A 418 -7.25 -12.15 1.41
N GLY A 419 -6.67 -12.25 2.60
CA GLY A 419 -5.64 -11.34 3.11
C GLY A 419 -6.17 -10.08 3.78
N ALA A 420 -7.47 -9.98 4.06
CA ALA A 420 -8.08 -8.82 4.69
C ALA A 420 -7.48 -8.46 6.06
N LEU A 421 -7.28 -7.15 6.26
CA LEU A 421 -7.16 -6.51 7.58
C LEU A 421 -8.50 -5.86 8.01
N LEU A 422 -9.47 -5.79 7.09
CA LEU A 422 -10.71 -5.07 7.27
C LEU A 422 -11.89 -5.89 6.78
N GLU A 423 -12.93 -5.94 7.59
CA GLU A 423 -14.21 -6.52 7.22
C GLU A 423 -15.32 -5.48 7.35
N GLN A 424 -16.37 -5.68 6.57
CA GLN A 424 -17.61 -4.92 6.67
C GLN A 424 -18.76 -5.87 6.31
N GLN A 425 -19.49 -6.32 7.32
CA GLN A 425 -20.67 -7.17 7.14
C GLN A 425 -21.87 -6.33 6.65
N SER A 426 -22.90 -6.98 6.11
CA SER A 426 -24.15 -6.32 5.67
C SER A 426 -24.00 -5.23 4.60
N GLY A 427 -22.99 -5.33 3.74
CA GLY A 427 -22.81 -4.41 2.60
C GLY A 427 -22.34 -3.01 3.05
N SER A 428 -22.93 -1.94 2.49
CA SER A 428 -22.49 -0.56 2.77
C SER A 428 -22.97 0.01 4.10
N THR A 429 -23.91 -0.66 4.77
CA THR A 429 -24.57 -0.17 6.00
C THR A 429 -23.93 -0.70 7.28
N GLY A 430 -23.20 -1.82 7.25
CA GLY A 430 -22.49 -2.34 8.42
C GLY A 430 -21.24 -1.53 8.76
N GLY A 431 -20.79 -1.64 10.01
CA GLY A 431 -19.56 -1.01 10.47
C GLY A 431 -18.33 -1.65 9.81
N ARG A 432 -17.28 -0.84 9.61
CA ARG A 432 -15.95 -1.35 9.26
C ARG A 432 -15.30 -1.85 10.53
N ARG A 433 -14.90 -3.12 10.58
CA ARG A 433 -14.19 -3.72 11.73
C ARG A 433 -12.81 -4.19 11.29
N PHE A 434 -11.80 -3.98 12.12
CA PHE A 434 -10.51 -4.63 11.87
C PHE A 434 -10.59 -6.11 12.24
N SER A 435 -10.11 -6.94 11.34
CA SER A 435 -9.95 -8.39 11.53
C SER A 435 -8.62 -8.82 10.92
N VAL A 436 -8.16 -10.04 11.19
CA VAL A 436 -7.00 -10.61 10.49
C VAL A 436 -7.43 -11.88 9.78
N ASP A 437 -7.63 -11.79 8.46
CA ASP A 437 -7.95 -12.96 7.65
C ASP A 437 -6.86 -14.04 7.75
N GLY A 438 -7.25 -15.31 7.54
CA GLY A 438 -6.35 -16.45 7.63
C GLY A 438 -5.12 -16.33 6.72
N ARG A 439 -5.25 -15.76 5.51
CA ARG A 439 -4.09 -15.55 4.62
C ARG A 439 -3.16 -14.45 5.09
N LEU A 440 -3.68 -13.36 5.67
CA LEU A 440 -2.85 -12.33 6.27
C LEU A 440 -2.13 -12.90 7.50
N LEU A 441 -2.86 -13.61 8.36
CA LEU A 441 -2.28 -14.26 9.54
C LEU A 441 -1.15 -15.21 9.15
N GLU A 442 -1.35 -16.07 8.15
CA GLU A 442 -0.34 -16.97 7.62
C GLU A 442 0.94 -16.24 7.16
N VAL A 443 0.81 -15.11 6.45
CA VAL A 443 1.97 -14.28 6.05
C VAL A 443 2.69 -13.74 7.29
N LEU A 444 1.96 -13.16 8.25
CA LEU A 444 2.56 -12.58 9.46
C LEU A 444 3.25 -13.64 10.34
N LEU A 445 2.69 -14.85 10.42
CA LEU A 445 3.30 -15.97 11.16
C LEU A 445 4.62 -16.40 10.53
N GLN A 446 4.67 -16.53 9.20
CA GLN A 446 5.90 -16.89 8.51
C GLN A 446 7.03 -15.87 8.76
N LEU A 447 6.68 -14.60 8.93
CA LEU A 447 7.62 -13.54 9.30
C LEU A 447 8.03 -13.63 10.77
N ALA A 448 7.09 -13.95 11.66
CA ALA A 448 7.30 -14.01 13.12
C ALA A 448 8.25 -15.14 13.54
N VAL A 449 8.15 -16.30 12.90
CA VAL A 449 8.95 -17.49 13.24
C VAL A 449 10.40 -17.45 12.72
N LEU A 450 10.80 -16.40 11.98
CA LEU A 450 12.15 -16.23 11.45
C LEU A 450 13.05 -15.46 12.40
N ASN A 451 14.16 -16.10 12.80
CA ASN A 451 15.24 -15.48 13.55
C ASN A 451 16.45 -15.20 12.66
N LYS A 452 17.16 -14.10 12.93
CA LYS A 452 18.39 -13.76 12.22
C LYS A 452 19.47 -14.83 12.47
N GLY A 453 20.28 -15.10 11.45
CA GLY A 453 21.39 -16.04 11.49
C GLY A 453 21.21 -17.25 10.57
N GLY A 454 22.27 -18.03 10.41
CA GLY A 454 22.33 -19.16 9.47
C GLY A 454 22.66 -18.76 8.04
N ASP A 455 22.84 -19.75 7.16
CA ASP A 455 23.39 -19.58 5.80
C ASP A 455 22.55 -18.65 4.91
N LEU A 456 21.22 -18.65 5.05
CA LEU A 456 20.31 -17.77 4.28
C LEU A 456 20.09 -16.39 4.94
N GLY A 457 20.77 -16.14 6.06
CA GLY A 457 20.58 -14.97 6.93
C GLY A 457 19.43 -15.09 7.92
N PHE A 458 18.54 -16.08 7.75
CA PHE A 458 17.49 -16.43 8.70
C PHE A 458 17.32 -17.95 8.83
N HIS A 459 16.86 -18.39 10.00
CA HIS A 459 16.43 -19.75 10.28
C HIS A 459 15.08 -19.73 11.01
N THR A 460 14.29 -20.79 10.88
CA THR A 460 12.99 -20.87 11.56
C THR A 460 13.11 -21.46 12.96
N LYS A 461 12.28 -20.98 13.88
CA LYS A 461 12.19 -21.48 15.25
C LYS A 461 10.72 -21.49 15.69
N GLU A 462 10.35 -22.44 16.54
CA GLU A 462 9.08 -22.37 17.25
C GLU A 462 8.99 -21.09 18.09
N LEU A 463 7.78 -20.54 18.15
CA LEU A 463 7.49 -19.29 18.83
C LEU A 463 6.33 -19.50 19.80
N ARG A 464 6.43 -19.02 21.03
CA ARG A 464 5.31 -19.11 21.97
C ARG A 464 4.18 -18.16 21.58
N VAL A 465 2.95 -18.46 21.99
CA VAL A 465 1.79 -17.60 21.67
C VAL A 465 1.94 -16.18 22.26
N ASP A 466 2.49 -16.03 23.46
CA ASP A 466 2.72 -14.70 24.07
C ASP A 466 3.81 -13.90 23.35
N GLU A 467 4.88 -14.57 22.90
CA GLU A 467 5.91 -13.94 22.07
C GLU A 467 5.33 -13.48 20.74
N LEU A 468 4.42 -14.26 20.15
CA LEU A 468 3.72 -13.87 18.92
C LEU A 468 2.80 -12.67 19.13
N LEU A 469 2.01 -12.64 20.21
CA LEU A 469 1.14 -11.50 20.55
C LEU A 469 1.99 -10.22 20.71
N THR A 470 3.12 -10.34 21.41
CA THR A 470 4.09 -9.25 21.56
C THR A 470 4.65 -8.80 20.21
N PHE A 471 5.08 -9.73 19.36
CA PHE A 471 5.57 -9.42 18.01
C PHE A 471 4.54 -8.67 17.17
N LEU A 472 3.28 -9.14 17.14
CA LEU A 472 2.20 -8.49 16.39
C LEU A 472 1.88 -7.08 16.93
N LYS A 473 1.84 -6.91 18.25
CA LYS A 473 1.60 -5.62 18.91
C LYS A 473 2.74 -4.64 18.67
N GLU A 474 3.99 -5.04 18.90
CA GLU A 474 5.14 -4.14 18.83
C GLU A 474 5.52 -3.79 17.39
N ARG A 475 5.49 -4.77 16.48
CA ARG A 475 5.94 -4.57 15.09
C ARG A 475 4.86 -3.90 14.23
N TYR A 476 3.61 -4.32 14.38
CA TYR A 476 2.51 -3.90 13.50
C TYR A 476 1.42 -3.10 14.20
N GLY A 477 1.42 -3.06 15.53
CA GLY A 477 0.37 -2.39 16.29
C GLY A 477 -0.90 -3.22 16.46
N ILE A 478 -0.87 -4.51 16.14
CA ILE A 478 -2.05 -5.37 16.20
C ILE A 478 -2.24 -5.85 17.65
N CYS A 479 -3.33 -5.45 18.26
CA CYS A 479 -3.72 -5.78 19.62
C CYS A 479 -4.86 -6.81 19.59
N ILE A 480 -4.66 -7.97 20.22
CA ILE A 480 -5.62 -9.08 20.23
C ILE A 480 -6.15 -9.33 21.64
N ASP A 481 -5.25 -9.42 22.63
CA ASP A 481 -5.54 -9.75 24.03
C ASP A 481 -5.44 -8.53 24.96
N SER A 482 -5.18 -7.34 24.41
CA SER A 482 -5.10 -6.09 25.14
C SER A 482 -5.78 -4.95 24.39
N LEU A 483 -6.17 -3.88 25.10
CA LEU A 483 -6.53 -2.62 24.47
C LEU A 483 -5.27 -1.87 23.98
N PRO A 484 -5.39 -1.04 22.92
CA PRO A 484 -4.34 -0.11 22.52
C PRO A 484 -3.93 0.90 23.60
N ASP A 485 -2.62 1.10 23.78
CA ASP A 485 -2.10 2.02 24.79
C ASP A 485 -2.23 3.51 24.39
N THR A 486 -2.25 3.81 23.08
CA THR A 486 -2.25 5.20 22.57
C THR A 486 -3.52 5.61 21.82
N ASP A 487 -4.30 4.63 21.36
CA ASP A 487 -5.48 4.83 20.51
C ASP A 487 -6.73 4.37 21.28
N ALA A 488 -7.04 5.05 22.38
CA ALA A 488 -8.18 4.74 23.23
C ALA A 488 -9.50 4.95 22.47
N PHE A 489 -10.33 3.92 22.44
CA PHE A 489 -11.66 3.93 21.82
C PHE A 489 -12.76 3.36 22.75
N CYS A 490 -12.37 2.69 23.83
CA CYS A 490 -13.26 2.17 24.86
C CYS A 490 -12.57 2.21 26.23
N GLU A 491 -13.37 2.23 27.29
CA GLU A 491 -12.88 2.19 28.68
C GLU A 491 -12.71 0.74 29.16
N PRO A 492 -11.68 0.43 29.96
CA PRO A 492 -11.51 -0.88 30.57
C PRO A 492 -12.70 -1.24 31.48
N SER A 493 -13.22 -2.46 31.35
CA SER A 493 -14.29 -3.00 32.20
C SER A 493 -14.16 -4.52 32.37
N ILE A 494 -14.96 -5.11 33.27
CA ILE A 494 -15.01 -6.57 33.46
C ILE A 494 -15.46 -7.26 32.16
N ASP A 495 -16.46 -6.70 31.47
CA ASP A 495 -16.96 -7.24 30.21
C ASP A 495 -15.93 -7.13 29.09
N VAL A 496 -15.18 -6.02 29.04
CA VAL A 496 -14.06 -5.85 28.11
C VAL A 496 -12.98 -6.90 28.37
N ASN A 497 -12.58 -7.12 29.63
CA ASN A 497 -11.61 -8.15 29.99
C ASN A 497 -12.09 -9.58 29.65
N LYS A 498 -13.40 -9.83 29.70
CA LYS A 498 -13.99 -11.08 29.21
C LYS A 498 -13.88 -11.18 27.69
N ALA A 499 -14.26 -10.12 26.97
CA ALA A 499 -14.15 -10.08 25.51
C ALA A 499 -12.70 -10.24 25.01
N LEU A 500 -11.71 -9.66 25.69
CA LEU A 500 -10.28 -9.85 25.37
C LEU A 500 -9.85 -11.33 25.50
N ARG A 501 -10.31 -12.03 26.54
CA ARG A 501 -10.04 -13.46 26.72
C ARG A 501 -10.73 -14.32 25.65
N ASP A 502 -11.96 -13.97 25.29
CA ASP A 502 -12.69 -14.64 24.20
C ASP A 502 -12.02 -14.39 22.85
N ASN A 503 -11.51 -13.17 22.63
CA ASN A 503 -10.79 -12.79 21.41
C ASN A 503 -9.47 -13.56 21.28
N LEU A 504 -8.71 -13.70 22.38
CA LEU A 504 -7.52 -14.55 22.45
C LEU A 504 -7.85 -16.02 22.15
N SER A 505 -9.00 -16.51 22.63
CA SER A 505 -9.46 -17.87 22.32
C SER A 505 -9.81 -18.03 20.84
N GLY A 506 -10.45 -17.01 20.24
CA GLY A 506 -10.70 -16.91 18.79
C GLY A 506 -9.40 -16.92 17.98
N PHE A 507 -8.39 -16.17 18.43
CA PHE A 507 -7.06 -16.17 17.83
C PHE A 507 -6.42 -17.56 17.82
N LYS A 508 -6.39 -18.25 18.96
CA LYS A 508 -5.87 -19.63 19.05
C LYS A 508 -6.62 -20.60 18.15
N ARG A 509 -7.95 -20.47 18.05
CA ARG A 509 -8.77 -21.26 17.10
C ARG A 509 -8.34 -21.01 15.66
N ARG A 510 -8.15 -19.75 15.26
CA ARG A 510 -7.66 -19.41 13.90
C ARG A 510 -6.27 -19.97 13.63
N LEU A 511 -5.34 -19.93 14.60
CA LEU A 511 -4.01 -20.55 14.46
C LEU A 511 -4.10 -22.07 14.20
N ARG A 512 -5.07 -22.75 14.83
CA ARG A 512 -5.38 -24.17 14.55
C ARG A 512 -5.94 -24.39 13.15
N GLU A 513 -6.89 -23.55 12.73
CA GLU A 513 -7.52 -23.64 11.40
C GLU A 513 -6.50 -23.52 10.26
N ILE A 514 -5.49 -22.66 10.40
CA ILE A 514 -4.42 -22.51 9.40
C ILE A 514 -3.28 -23.51 9.57
N GLY A 515 -3.34 -24.41 10.55
CA GLY A 515 -2.37 -25.50 10.75
C GLY A 515 -1.01 -25.05 11.31
N PHE A 516 -0.94 -23.94 12.03
CA PHE A 516 0.31 -23.42 12.63
C PHE A 516 0.43 -23.66 14.14
N TYR A 517 -0.58 -24.28 14.77
CA TYR A 517 -0.66 -24.43 16.23
C TYR A 517 -0.56 -25.89 16.67
N ARG A 518 0.29 -26.16 17.67
CA ARG A 518 0.38 -27.46 18.35
C ARG A 518 0.05 -27.30 19.83
N ASP A 519 -0.97 -28.03 20.30
CA ASP A 519 -1.34 -28.07 21.71
C ASP A 519 -0.58 -29.22 22.37
N LEU A 520 0.43 -28.91 23.19
CA LEU A 520 1.19 -29.92 23.93
C LEU A 520 0.70 -30.09 25.38
N SER A 521 -0.01 -29.10 25.95
CA SER A 521 -0.78 -29.20 27.21
C SER A 521 -1.66 -27.97 27.47
N ASP A 522 -2.56 -28.04 28.46
CA ASP A 522 -3.42 -26.93 28.92
C ASP A 522 -2.64 -25.74 29.53
N ALA A 523 -1.35 -25.89 29.83
CA ALA A 523 -0.52 -24.81 30.35
C ALA A 523 -0.17 -23.81 29.22
N TYR A 524 -0.47 -22.53 29.46
CA TYR A 524 -0.20 -21.41 28.54
C TYR A 524 1.26 -21.36 28.04
N VAL A 525 2.21 -21.84 28.85
CA VAL A 525 3.66 -21.87 28.54
C VAL A 525 4.04 -22.96 27.52
N THR A 526 3.18 -23.94 27.28
CA THR A 526 3.44 -25.07 26.36
C THR A 526 2.79 -24.93 24.99
N GLN A 527 2.08 -23.82 24.75
CA GLN A 527 1.38 -23.55 23.50
C GLN A 527 2.31 -22.84 22.52
N THR A 528 2.72 -23.53 21.46
CA THR A 528 3.68 -23.00 20.47
C THR A 528 3.08 -22.94 19.07
N VAL A 529 3.59 -21.98 18.31
CA VAL A 529 3.41 -21.84 16.88
C VAL A 529 4.58 -22.52 16.19
N THR A 530 4.28 -23.50 15.34
CA THR A 530 5.30 -24.28 14.63
C THR A 530 5.52 -23.71 13.23
N PRO A 531 6.77 -23.49 12.79
CA PRO A 531 7.05 -23.07 11.43
C PRO A 531 6.56 -24.13 10.43
N ARG A 532 5.76 -23.71 9.43
CA ARG A 532 5.34 -24.60 8.34
C ARG A 532 6.52 -25.08 7.49
N TYR A 533 7.51 -24.20 7.29
CA TYR A 533 8.71 -24.50 6.52
C TYR A 533 9.92 -24.45 7.44
N GLN A 534 10.68 -25.55 7.51
CA GLN A 534 11.89 -25.62 8.31
C GLN A 534 13.09 -25.09 7.52
N ILE A 535 13.70 -24.03 8.04
CA ILE A 535 14.94 -23.45 7.51
C ILE A 535 15.99 -23.63 8.59
N ASN A 536 16.91 -24.57 8.37
CA ASN A 536 17.98 -24.88 9.31
C ASN A 536 19.06 -23.79 9.32
N SER A 537 19.71 -23.62 10.47
CA SER A 537 20.83 -22.68 10.62
C SER A 537 22.07 -23.09 9.83
N LYS A 538 22.27 -24.39 9.57
CA LYS A 538 23.31 -24.96 8.70
C LYS A 538 22.66 -25.69 7.52
N GLN A 539 22.48 -25.03 6.39
CA GLN A 539 21.90 -25.65 5.20
C GLN A 539 22.96 -26.32 4.32
N ASN A 540 24.15 -25.74 4.23
CA ASN A 540 25.21 -26.21 3.34
C ASN A 540 25.78 -27.59 3.72
N GLU A 541 25.64 -28.04 4.97
CA GLU A 541 26.03 -29.40 5.39
C GLU A 541 25.00 -30.46 4.97
N SER A 542 23.70 -30.12 4.93
CA SER A 542 22.64 -31.09 4.60
C SER A 542 22.49 -31.38 3.10
N MET A 543 22.81 -30.42 2.23
CA MET A 543 22.73 -30.64 0.77
C MET A 543 23.91 -31.43 0.21
N LYS A 544 25.09 -31.39 0.88
CA LYS A 544 26.24 -32.25 0.52
C LYS A 544 26.00 -33.74 0.83
N GLY A 545 25.05 -34.07 1.70
CA GLY A 545 24.70 -35.45 2.04
C GLY A 545 23.58 -36.08 1.19
N ARG A 546 22.99 -35.33 0.24
CA ARG A 546 21.89 -35.81 -0.62
C ARG A 546 22.27 -35.88 -2.12
N SER A 547 23.52 -35.60 -2.47
CA SER A 547 24.08 -35.79 -3.81
C SER A 547 25.17 -36.87 -3.83
N ALA A 548 24.89 -38.01 -3.18
CA ALA A 548 25.68 -39.22 -3.29
C ALA A 548 24.77 -40.36 -3.78
#